data_AF-A0A1G5LAH7-F1
#
_entry.id   AF-A0A1G5LAH7-F1
#
_cell.length_a   1.000
_cell.length_b   1.000
_cell.length_c   1.000
_cell.angle_alpha   90.00
_cell.angle_beta   90.00
_cell.angle_gamma   90.00
#
_symmetry.space_group_name_H-M   'P 1'
#
loop_
_entity.id
_entity.type
_entity.pdbx_description
1 polymer ?
#
loop_
_entity_poly.entity_id
_entity_poly.type
_entity_poly.pdbx_seq_one_letter_code
_entity_poly.pdbx_strand_id
1 'polypeptide(L)'
;MPVMEGTVEKIKVWFRFVPRKGWFPQDTEGLWATKLDDDTAIVQNAPFLQDGVAEGDVVRYQTDTDGLHWAVGRVSTVGNCTIRVVPVPTGPVGRSPQAVHQRLSAFGLGGEVFSEDFPWWPLPRRPAPTSPGSKRS
;
A
#
# COMPACT_ATOMS: atom_id res chain seq x y z
N MET A 1 19.88 -2.55 -32.07
CA MET A 1 18.90 -1.66 -31.40
C MET A 1 19.24 -1.69 -29.91
N PRO A 2 19.74 -0.59 -29.31
CA PRO A 2 20.02 -0.58 -27.88
C PRO A 2 18.70 -0.59 -27.13
N VAL A 3 18.50 -1.59 -26.27
CA VAL A 3 17.47 -1.54 -25.22
C VAL A 3 17.89 -0.39 -24.31
N MET A 4 17.19 0.73 -24.39
CA MET A 4 17.35 1.79 -23.42
C MET A 4 16.90 1.20 -22.09
N GLU A 5 17.85 1.00 -21.19
CA GLU A 5 17.60 0.71 -19.78
C GLU A 5 16.78 1.90 -19.24
N GLY A 6 15.45 1.77 -19.33
CA GLY A 6 14.52 2.83 -19.02
C GLY A 6 14.69 3.18 -17.55
N THR A 7 15.13 4.41 -17.27
CA THR A 7 15.15 4.93 -15.90
C THR A 7 13.77 4.75 -15.31
N VAL A 8 13.67 3.93 -14.27
CA VAL A 8 12.42 3.70 -13.55
C VAL A 8 12.04 5.01 -12.87
N GLU A 9 11.09 5.74 -13.47
CA GLU A 9 10.62 7.02 -12.95
C GLU A 9 9.80 6.79 -11.68
N LYS A 10 10.29 7.33 -10.56
CA LYS A 10 9.56 7.33 -9.29
C LYS A 10 8.77 8.62 -9.15
N ILE A 11 7.47 8.49 -8.97
CA ILE A 11 6.54 9.59 -8.79
C ILE A 11 5.84 9.47 -7.43
N LYS A 12 5.26 10.59 -6.97
CA LYS A 12 4.37 10.61 -5.82
C LYS A 12 2.93 10.71 -6.30
N VAL A 13 2.08 9.78 -5.89
CA VAL A 13 0.65 9.76 -6.21
C VAL A 13 -0.14 10.08 -4.95
N TRP A 14 -0.97 11.11 -5.02
CA TRP A 14 -1.79 11.61 -3.93
C TRP A 14 -3.19 11.02 -3.97
N PHE A 15 -3.67 10.60 -2.82
CA PHE A 15 -5.01 10.06 -2.60
C PHE A 15 -5.80 11.04 -1.74
N ARG A 16 -7.07 11.27 -2.10
CA ARG A 16 -8.02 12.02 -1.28
C ARG A 16 -8.87 11.05 -0.49
N PHE A 17 -8.99 11.28 0.80
CA PHE A 17 -9.86 10.48 1.65
C PHE A 17 -11.31 10.93 1.52
N VAL A 18 -12.22 9.97 1.68
CA VAL A 18 -13.61 10.29 1.98
C VAL A 18 -13.66 10.78 3.43
N PRO A 19 -14.15 12.00 3.71
CA PRO A 19 -14.24 12.52 5.07
C PRO A 19 -15.03 11.59 5.98
N ARG A 20 -14.50 11.30 7.17
CA ARG A 20 -15.10 10.41 8.16
C ARG A 20 -15.12 11.11 9.52
N LYS A 21 -16.29 11.10 10.19
CA LYS A 21 -16.43 11.69 11.52
C LYS A 21 -15.54 10.96 12.51
N GLY A 22 -14.71 11.69 13.26
CA GLY A 22 -13.79 11.12 14.25
C GLY A 22 -12.55 10.44 13.65
N TRP A 23 -12.26 10.68 12.36
CA TRP A 23 -11.06 10.20 11.70
C TRP A 23 -9.90 11.19 11.83
N PHE A 24 -8.71 10.80 11.39
CA PHE A 24 -7.51 11.63 11.39
C PHE A 24 -7.76 12.99 10.70
N PRO A 25 -7.10 14.08 11.14
CA PRO A 25 -7.28 15.42 10.56
C PRO A 25 -6.77 15.52 9.12
N GLN A 26 -5.88 14.60 8.71
CA GLN A 26 -5.40 14.50 7.33
C GLN A 26 -6.53 14.06 6.40
N ASP A 27 -6.63 14.74 5.27
CA ASP A 27 -7.58 14.49 4.17
C ASP A 27 -6.91 13.84 2.95
N THR A 28 -5.58 13.74 2.97
CA THR A 28 -4.77 13.20 1.89
C THR A 28 -3.61 12.34 2.38
N GLU A 29 -3.16 11.44 1.52
CA GLU A 29 -1.91 10.69 1.68
C GLU A 29 -1.21 10.57 0.33
N GLY A 30 0.11 10.70 0.34
CA GLY A 30 0.93 10.51 -0.84
C GLY A 30 1.70 9.20 -0.75
N LEU A 31 1.55 8.34 -1.75
CA LEU A 31 2.30 7.10 -1.89
C LEU A 31 3.37 7.25 -2.96
N TRP A 32 4.51 6.63 -2.75
CA TRP A 32 5.52 6.47 -3.78
C TRP A 32 5.06 5.42 -4.78
N ALA A 33 5.25 5.70 -6.05
CA ALA A 33 4.90 4.79 -7.14
C ALA A 33 5.96 4.82 -8.23
N THR A 34 6.09 3.71 -8.95
CA THR A 34 6.84 3.64 -10.19
C THR A 34 5.89 3.90 -11.34
N LYS A 35 6.18 4.93 -12.15
CA LYS A 35 5.37 5.22 -13.34
C LYS A 35 5.46 4.07 -14.33
N LEU A 36 4.31 3.70 -14.90
CA LEU A 36 4.21 2.70 -15.96
C LEU A 36 3.97 3.40 -17.30
N ASP A 37 2.90 4.20 -17.36
CA ASP A 37 2.46 4.92 -18.54
C ASP A 37 2.15 6.39 -18.19
N ASP A 38 1.53 7.12 -19.11
CA ASP A 38 1.18 8.53 -18.90
C ASP A 38 0.20 8.77 -17.74
N ASP A 39 -0.69 7.81 -17.47
CA ASP A 39 -1.73 7.90 -16.45
C ASP A 39 -1.73 6.75 -15.43
N THR A 40 -0.74 5.84 -15.46
CA THR A 40 -0.69 4.69 -14.55
C THR A 40 0.64 4.53 -13.83
N ALA A 41 0.59 4.00 -12.60
CA ALA A 41 1.76 3.73 -11.79
C ALA A 41 1.54 2.55 -10.83
N ILE A 42 2.63 1.84 -10.47
CA ILE A 42 2.65 0.78 -9.46
C ILE A 42 3.02 1.37 -8.11
N VAL A 43 2.15 1.20 -7.11
CA VAL A 43 2.42 1.62 -5.72
C VAL A 43 3.61 0.85 -5.14
N GLN A 44 4.56 1.55 -4.52
CA GLN A 44 5.83 1.00 -4.04
C GLN A 44 5.96 0.97 -2.51
N ASN A 45 4.99 1.49 -1.77
CA ASN A 45 4.99 1.44 -0.31
C ASN A 45 3.57 1.22 0.22
N ALA A 46 3.49 0.84 1.49
CA ALA A 46 2.25 0.40 2.10
C ALA A 46 1.43 1.63 2.56
N PRO A 47 0.13 1.73 2.24
CA PRO A 47 -0.67 2.90 2.62
C PRO A 47 -1.02 2.90 4.11
N PHE A 48 -0.78 4.03 4.77
CA PHE A 48 -1.10 4.23 6.18
C PHE A 48 -2.57 4.51 6.42
N LEU A 49 -3.24 5.26 5.53
CA LEU A 49 -4.61 5.76 5.75
C LEU A 49 -5.54 5.49 4.56
N GLN A 50 -5.00 5.32 3.36
CA GLN A 50 -5.76 5.01 2.16
C GLN A 50 -6.34 3.58 2.19
N ASP A 51 -7.65 3.47 2.01
CA ASP A 51 -8.33 2.18 1.92
C ASP A 51 -8.37 1.67 0.46
N GLY A 52 -8.40 0.34 0.32
CA GLY A 52 -8.64 -0.31 -0.99
C GLY A 52 -7.46 -0.25 -1.96
N VAL A 53 -6.27 0.12 -1.49
CA VAL A 53 -5.00 0.11 -2.24
C VAL A 53 -3.96 -0.63 -1.40
N ALA A 54 -3.09 -1.39 -2.05
CA ALA A 54 -1.96 -2.05 -1.43
C ALA A 54 -0.67 -1.80 -2.23
N GLU A 55 0.48 -2.03 -1.59
CA GLU A 55 1.76 -2.07 -2.30
C GLU A 55 1.68 -3.06 -3.47
N GLY A 56 2.21 -2.68 -4.62
CA GLY A 56 2.16 -3.46 -5.86
C GLY A 56 0.88 -3.30 -6.67
N ASP A 57 -0.17 -2.65 -6.14
CA ASP A 57 -1.36 -2.34 -6.94
C ASP A 57 -1.01 -1.31 -8.04
N VAL A 58 -1.66 -1.45 -9.19
CA VAL A 58 -1.61 -0.45 -10.28
C VAL A 58 -2.74 0.55 -10.07
N VAL A 59 -2.40 1.82 -10.02
CA VAL A 59 -3.36 2.92 -9.88
C VAL A 59 -3.34 3.81 -11.12
N ARG A 60 -4.51 4.36 -11.45
CA ARG A 60 -4.63 5.44 -12.43
C ARG A 60 -4.58 6.77 -11.69
N TYR A 61 -3.87 7.75 -12.27
CA TYR A 61 -3.80 9.10 -11.76
C TYR A 61 -4.09 10.15 -12.84
N GLN A 62 -4.39 11.36 -12.40
CA GLN A 62 -4.47 12.56 -13.23
C GLN A 62 -3.51 13.61 -12.69
N THR A 63 -2.73 14.23 -13.57
CA THR A 63 -1.85 15.34 -13.20
C THR A 63 -2.66 16.64 -13.24
N ASP A 64 -2.66 17.38 -12.14
CA ASP A 64 -3.32 18.69 -12.08
C ASP A 64 -2.42 19.81 -12.63
N THR A 65 -2.90 21.05 -12.54
CA THR A 65 -2.18 22.25 -13.00
C THR A 65 -0.91 22.54 -12.21
N ASP A 66 -0.80 22.00 -10.99
CA ASP A 66 0.35 22.17 -10.11
C ASP A 66 1.39 21.05 -10.30
N GLY A 67 1.13 20.12 -11.21
CA GLY A 67 1.99 18.97 -11.49
C GLY A 67 1.81 17.82 -10.50
N LEU A 68 0.80 17.86 -9.62
CA LEU A 68 0.54 16.78 -8.67
C LEU A 68 -0.26 15.67 -9.33
N HIS A 69 0.18 14.42 -9.13
CA HIS A 69 -0.52 13.24 -9.60
C HIS A 69 -1.57 12.81 -8.58
N TRP A 70 -2.85 12.92 -8.92
CA TRP A 70 -3.97 12.52 -8.08
C TRP A 70 -4.55 11.20 -8.52
N ALA A 71 -4.62 10.23 -7.61
CA ALA A 71 -5.27 8.96 -7.87
C ALA A 71 -6.75 9.15 -8.19
N VAL A 72 -7.20 8.50 -9.27
CA VAL A 72 -8.61 8.46 -9.68
C VAL A 72 -9.23 7.07 -9.56
N GLY A 73 -8.40 6.04 -9.34
CA GLY A 73 -8.88 4.69 -9.08
C GLY A 73 -7.78 3.64 -9.16
N ARG A 74 -8.08 2.44 -8.66
CA ARG A 74 -7.22 1.27 -8.82
C ARG A 74 -7.57 0.56 -10.13
N VAL A 75 -6.55 0.23 -10.92
CA VAL A 75 -6.67 -0.45 -12.22
C VAL A 75 -6.57 -1.97 -12.05
N SER A 76 -5.57 -2.43 -11.29
CA SER A 76 -5.40 -3.85 -11.00
C SER A 76 -4.77 -4.06 -9.64
N THR A 77 -4.99 -5.24 -9.09
CA THR A 77 -4.36 -5.66 -7.85
C THR A 77 -3.51 -6.90 -8.07
N VAL A 78 -2.38 -6.94 -7.38
CA VAL A 78 -1.54 -8.14 -7.31
C VAL A 78 -2.00 -9.09 -6.22
N GLY A 79 -3.16 -8.85 -5.58
CA GLY A 79 -3.69 -9.66 -4.48
C GLY A 79 -3.22 -9.23 -3.09
N ASN A 80 -2.37 -8.21 -3.02
CA ASN A 80 -1.81 -7.69 -1.78
C ASN A 80 -2.89 -7.10 -0.85
N CYS A 81 -2.79 -7.54 0.39
CA CYS A 81 -3.37 -6.97 1.60
C CYS A 81 -2.97 -5.52 1.92
N THR A 82 -3.72 -4.81 2.76
CA THR A 82 -3.13 -3.87 3.74
C THR A 82 -3.93 -3.99 5.04
N ILE A 83 -3.27 -4.25 6.18
CA ILE A 83 -3.95 -4.46 7.47
C ILE A 83 -3.35 -3.55 8.53
N ARG A 84 -4.19 -2.64 9.00
CA ARG A 84 -3.93 -1.68 10.06
C ARG A 84 -4.07 -2.31 11.43
N VAL A 85 -2.97 -2.33 12.17
CA VAL A 85 -2.91 -2.81 13.55
C VAL A 85 -2.74 -1.61 14.48
N VAL A 86 -3.61 -1.45 15.48
CA VAL A 86 -3.35 -0.60 16.65
C VAL A 86 -3.33 -1.50 17.87
N PRO A 87 -2.19 -1.64 18.54
CA PRO A 87 -2.11 -2.47 19.73
C PRO A 87 -2.80 -1.77 20.91
N VAL A 88 -3.59 -2.53 21.66
CA VAL A 88 -4.23 -2.03 22.88
C VAL A 88 -3.17 -1.94 23.97
N PRO A 89 -2.99 -0.78 24.65
CA PRO A 89 -1.90 -0.58 25.61
C PRO A 89 -1.83 -1.60 26.75
N THR A 90 -2.98 -2.11 27.20
CA THR A 90 -3.09 -3.11 28.28
C THR A 90 -3.06 -4.55 27.77
N GLY A 91 -2.87 -4.76 26.46
CA GLY A 91 -2.87 -6.07 25.84
C GLY A 91 -1.52 -6.81 25.93
N PRO A 92 -1.45 -8.06 25.44
CA PRO A 92 -0.27 -8.92 25.56
C PRO A 92 1.00 -8.41 24.87
N VAL A 93 0.85 -7.50 23.91
CA VAL A 93 1.96 -6.88 23.16
C VAL A 93 2.23 -5.43 23.61
N GLY A 94 1.49 -4.93 24.62
CA GLY A 94 1.59 -3.57 25.11
C GLY A 94 1.46 -2.54 23.99
N ARG A 95 2.23 -1.45 24.06
CA ARG A 95 2.39 -0.47 22.96
C ARG A 95 3.54 -0.80 22.01
N SER A 96 4.15 -2.00 22.08
CA SER A 96 5.40 -2.29 21.37
C SER A 96 5.18 -2.63 19.89
N PRO A 97 5.66 -1.79 18.96
CA PRO A 97 5.62 -2.09 17.52
C PRO A 97 6.43 -3.36 17.19
N GLN A 98 7.56 -3.57 17.86
CA GLN A 98 8.44 -4.72 17.65
C GLN A 98 7.76 -6.03 18.07
N ALA A 99 7.02 -6.03 19.18
CA ALA A 99 6.28 -7.21 19.63
C ALA A 99 5.16 -7.58 18.65
N VAL A 100 4.48 -6.57 18.07
CA VAL A 100 3.49 -6.79 17.00
C VAL A 100 4.15 -7.40 15.77
N HIS A 101 5.26 -6.82 15.29
CA HIS A 101 6.02 -7.33 14.16
C HIS A 101 6.46 -8.78 14.37
N GLN A 102 7.08 -9.10 15.52
CA GLN A 102 7.53 -10.45 15.83
C GLN A 102 6.36 -11.46 15.78
N ARG A 103 5.21 -11.11 16.33
CA ARG A 103 4.05 -12.00 16.36
C ARG A 103 3.41 -12.20 14.98
N LEU A 104 3.53 -11.22 14.09
CA LEU A 104 3.03 -11.29 12.72
C LEU A 104 4.06 -11.83 11.72
N SER A 105 5.34 -11.88 12.07
CA SER A 105 6.42 -12.35 11.19
C SER A 105 6.21 -13.77 10.64
N ALA A 106 5.51 -14.63 11.40
CA ALA A 106 5.18 -16.00 10.98
C ALA A 106 4.33 -16.07 9.69
N PHE A 107 3.68 -14.99 9.30
CA PHE A 107 2.89 -14.89 8.07
C PHE A 107 3.68 -14.32 6.88
N GLY A 108 5.00 -14.09 7.02
CA GLY A 108 5.86 -13.57 5.95
C GLY A 108 5.59 -12.10 5.61
N LEU A 109 5.24 -11.32 6.64
CA LEU A 109 4.75 -9.95 6.50
C LEU A 109 5.89 -8.94 6.69
N GLY A 110 6.00 -7.96 5.79
CA GLY A 110 6.78 -6.73 5.99
C GLY A 110 5.89 -5.58 6.45
N GLY A 111 6.46 -4.51 7.01
CA GLY A 111 5.66 -3.35 7.39
C GLY A 111 6.43 -2.10 7.77
N GLU A 112 5.68 -1.01 7.78
CA GLU A 112 6.16 0.36 8.01
C GLU A 112 5.52 0.91 9.28
N VAL A 113 6.26 1.67 10.08
CA VAL A 113 5.78 2.26 11.34
C VAL A 113 5.46 3.74 11.12
N PHE A 114 4.23 4.15 11.42
CA PHE A 114 3.77 5.52 11.24
C PHE A 114 4.39 6.51 12.26
N SER A 115 4.49 6.11 13.53
CA SER A 115 5.30 6.78 14.56
C SER A 115 5.51 5.87 15.78
N GLU A 116 6.45 6.22 16.66
CA GLU A 116 6.68 5.52 17.94
C GLU A 116 5.46 5.59 18.90
N ASP A 117 4.59 6.57 18.72
CA ASP A 117 3.38 6.78 19.53
C ASP A 117 2.13 6.07 18.97
N PHE A 118 2.11 5.77 17.67
CA PHE A 118 1.01 5.11 16.98
C PHE A 118 1.54 4.14 15.92
N PRO A 119 1.87 2.89 16.31
CA PRO A 119 2.34 1.90 15.35
C PRO A 119 1.16 1.38 14.54
N TRP A 120 0.84 2.07 13.46
CA TRP A 120 0.00 1.56 12.39
C TRP A 120 0.81 0.71 11.43
N TRP A 121 0.18 -0.30 10.85
CA TRP A 121 0.81 -1.27 9.99
C TRP A 121 0.01 -1.40 8.68
N PRO A 122 0.61 -1.52 7.51
CA PRO A 122 -0.11 -2.00 6.34
C PRO A 122 0.56 -3.27 5.76
N LEU A 123 -0.24 -4.29 5.36
CA LEU A 123 0.15 -5.70 5.14
C LEU A 123 -0.03 -6.23 3.70
N PRO A 124 0.95 -6.23 2.79
CA PRO A 124 0.79 -6.89 1.48
C PRO A 124 0.83 -8.43 1.58
N ARG A 125 -0.34 -9.09 1.42
CA ARG A 125 -0.46 -10.55 1.20
C ARG A 125 -0.32 -10.94 -0.29
N ARG A 126 0.74 -11.65 -0.70
CA ARG A 126 0.76 -12.25 -2.06
C ARG A 126 -0.38 -13.26 -2.26
N PRO A 127 -1.02 -13.30 -3.44
CA PRO A 127 -2.08 -14.26 -3.74
C PRO A 127 -1.49 -15.67 -3.71
N ALA A 128 -2.27 -16.61 -3.19
CA ALA A 128 -1.90 -18.01 -3.21
C ALA A 128 -1.68 -18.47 -4.67
N PRO A 129 -0.65 -19.29 -4.95
CA PRO A 129 -0.49 -19.85 -6.28
C PRO A 129 -1.74 -20.66 -6.65
N THR A 130 -2.32 -20.34 -7.80
CA THR A 130 -3.45 -21.10 -8.35
C THR A 130 -2.96 -22.52 -8.66
N SER A 131 -3.56 -23.53 -8.03
CA SER A 131 -3.27 -24.92 -8.35
C SER A 131 -3.65 -25.20 -9.81
N PRO A 132 -2.78 -25.81 -10.63
CA PRO A 132 -3.12 -26.16 -11.99
C PRO A 132 -4.24 -27.21 -11.97
N GLY A 133 -5.34 -26.88 -12.65
CA GLY A 133 -6.53 -27.72 -12.73
C GLY A 133 -6.22 -29.14 -13.19
N SER A 134 -6.68 -30.12 -12.40
CA SER A 134 -6.73 -31.52 -12.78
C SER A 134 -7.64 -31.66 -14.00
N LYS A 135 -7.05 -31.76 -15.20
CA LYS A 135 -7.74 -32.38 -16.34
C LYS A 135 -7.79 -33.88 -16.06
N ARG A 136 -8.93 -34.35 -15.57
CA ARG A 136 -9.26 -35.78 -15.64
C ARG A 136 -9.66 -36.05 -17.09
N SER A 137 -8.88 -36.92 -17.74
CA SER A 137 -9.24 -37.59 -18.98
C SER A 137 -10.06 -38.84 -18.68
#